data_AF-A0A946ZQP2-F1
#
_entry.id   AF-A0A946ZQP2-F1
#
_cell.length_a   1.000
_cell.length_b   1.000
_cell.length_c   1.000
_cell.angle_alpha   90.00
_cell.angle_beta   90.00
_cell.angle_gamma   90.00
#
_symmetry.space_group_name_H-M   'P 1'
#
loop_
_entity.id
_entity.type
_entity.pdbx_description
1 polymer ?
#
loop_
_entity_poly.entity_id
_entity_poly.type
_entity_poly.pdbx_seq_one_letter_code
_entity_poly.pdbx_strand_id
1 'polypeptide(L)'
;MKIRFTLFLLLSFTVLQINAQQHSPTAGLTEIAVNALHISVDSFEELQEVDWSEIREIFRENQPDEIITIGFSLKEQTQRKDYRMDSFEFTLKGKTEEVESMISKTKRIIASLAGNE
;
A
#
# COMPACT_ATOMS: atom_id res chain seq x y z
N MET A 1 66.24 15.48 18.73
CA MET A 1 65.16 14.85 19.52
C MET A 1 63.76 15.18 19.00
N LYS A 2 63.52 16.44 18.54
CA LYS A 2 62.21 16.91 18.05
C LYS A 2 61.66 16.13 16.84
N ILE A 3 62.47 15.91 15.80
CA ILE A 3 62.05 15.24 14.55
C ILE A 3 61.63 13.77 14.74
N ARG A 4 62.32 13.03 15.62
CA ARG A 4 61.97 11.63 15.93
C ARG A 4 60.65 11.53 16.71
N PHE A 5 60.37 12.53 17.54
CA PHE A 5 59.11 12.65 18.25
C PHE A 5 57.96 13.03 17.30
N THR A 6 58.22 13.92 16.33
CA THR A 6 57.23 14.31 15.31
C THR A 6 56.85 13.14 14.39
N LEU A 7 57.82 12.29 14.02
CA LEU A 7 57.58 11.09 13.20
C LEU A 7 56.73 10.05 13.93
N PHE A 8 56.93 9.89 15.24
CA PHE A 8 56.15 8.95 16.05
C PHE A 8 54.69 9.40 16.21
N LEU A 9 54.47 10.72 16.31
CA LEU A 9 53.14 11.32 16.47
C LEU A 9 52.28 11.24 15.18
N LEU A 10 52.93 11.29 14.01
CA LEU A 10 52.27 11.13 12.72
C LEU A 10 51.81 9.68 12.46
N LEU A 11 52.59 8.70 12.95
CA LEU A 11 52.30 7.27 12.77
C LEU A 11 51.11 6.79 13.63
N SER A 12 50.88 7.42 14.78
CA SER A 12 49.74 7.11 15.66
C SER A 12 48.38 7.56 15.12
N PHE A 13 48.34 8.55 14.22
CA PHE A 13 47.09 9.13 13.72
C PHE A 13 46.41 8.26 12.64
N THR A 14 47.17 7.41 11.95
CA THR A 14 46.64 6.57 10.86
C THR A 14 45.93 5.29 11.35
N VAL A 15 46.19 4.86 12.58
CA VAL A 15 45.62 3.61 13.14
C VAL A 15 44.17 3.78 13.62
N LEU A 16 43.69 5.02 13.78
CA LEU A 16 42.33 5.32 14.25
C LEU A 16 41.27 5.35 13.13
N GLN A 17 41.67 5.27 11.86
CA GLN A 17 40.75 5.40 10.72
C GLN A 17 40.10 4.06 10.29
N ILE A 18 40.52 2.92 10.85
CA ILE A 18 40.08 1.59 10.40
C ILE A 18 38.67 1.22 10.93
N ASN A 19 38.19 1.87 11.99
CA ASN A 19 36.89 1.56 12.61
C ASN A 19 35.72 2.46 12.15
N ALA A 20 35.94 3.40 11.22
CA ALA A 20 34.90 4.34 10.79
C ALA A 20 33.98 3.81 9.67
N GLN A 21 34.26 2.63 9.11
CA GLN A 21 33.42 1.98 8.10
C GLN A 21 32.76 0.73 8.69
N GLN A 22 31.85 0.92 9.65
CA GLN A 22 30.82 -0.08 9.91
C GLN A 22 29.47 0.51 9.53
N HIS A 23 28.74 -0.30 8.77
CA HIS A 23 27.46 -0.04 8.14
C HIS A 23 27.59 0.57 6.74
N SER A 24 27.94 -0.29 5.78
CA SER A 24 27.19 -0.26 4.52
C SER A 24 25.71 -0.22 4.89
N PRO A 25 24.90 0.74 4.42
CA PRO A 25 23.47 0.54 4.45
C PRO A 25 23.27 -0.69 3.58
N THR A 26 23.01 -1.85 4.21
CA THR A 26 22.28 -2.90 3.53
C THR A 26 21.11 -2.16 2.93
N ALA A 27 21.04 -2.08 1.60
CA ALA A 27 19.83 -1.68 0.94
C ALA A 27 18.80 -2.76 1.29
N GLY A 28 18.29 -2.70 2.52
CA GLY A 28 17.19 -3.50 2.97
C GLY A 28 16.07 -3.10 2.04
N LEU A 29 15.62 -4.05 1.24
CA LEU A 29 14.36 -3.95 0.53
C LEU A 29 13.37 -3.45 1.58
N THR A 30 12.97 -2.19 1.44
CA THR A 30 12.00 -1.62 2.35
C THR A 30 10.71 -2.33 1.97
N GLU A 31 10.28 -3.30 2.76
CA GLU A 31 8.98 -3.94 2.59
C GLU A 31 7.94 -2.83 2.75
N ILE A 32 7.31 -2.44 1.63
CA ILE A 32 6.29 -1.40 1.61
C ILE A 32 4.96 -2.09 1.88
N ALA A 33 4.46 -1.96 3.10
CA ALA A 33 3.10 -2.36 3.44
C ALA A 33 2.11 -1.32 2.91
N VAL A 34 1.05 -1.78 2.24
CA VAL A 34 -0.04 -0.93 1.75
C VAL A 34 -1.26 -1.06 2.66
N ASN A 35 -1.61 -0.01 3.39
CA ASN A 35 -2.68 -0.10 4.39
C ASN A 35 -4.05 0.35 3.86
N ALA A 36 -4.10 1.02 2.71
CA ALA A 36 -5.33 1.53 2.14
C ALA A 36 -5.27 1.58 0.61
N LEU A 37 -6.35 1.12 -0.02
CA LEU A 37 -6.65 1.30 -1.43
C LEU A 37 -8.02 1.94 -1.55
N HIS A 38 -8.14 3.03 -2.30
CA HIS A 38 -9.41 3.67 -2.60
C HIS A 38 -9.58 3.79 -4.11
N ILE A 39 -10.65 3.22 -4.64
CA ILE A 39 -10.96 3.23 -6.07
C ILE A 39 -12.14 4.17 -6.28
N SER A 40 -11.90 5.25 -7.02
CA SER A 40 -12.93 6.19 -7.43
C SER A 40 -13.22 6.04 -8.91
N VAL A 41 -14.47 5.72 -9.23
CA VAL A 41 -14.94 5.56 -10.61
C VAL A 41 -16.00 6.60 -10.93
N ASP A 42 -16.12 6.92 -12.21
CA ASP A 42 -17.07 7.92 -12.66
C ASP A 42 -18.42 7.28 -12.99
N SER A 43 -18.48 6.03 -13.49
CA SER A 43 -19.73 5.34 -13.85
C SER A 43 -19.91 3.99 -13.14
N PHE A 44 -21.15 3.47 -13.13
CA PHE A 44 -21.42 2.14 -12.56
C PHE A 44 -20.81 1.02 -13.42
N GLU A 45 -20.77 1.21 -14.74
CA GLU A 45 -20.12 0.29 -15.68
C GLU A 45 -18.62 0.13 -15.33
N GLU A 46 -17.90 1.21 -15.07
CA GLU A 46 -16.50 1.16 -14.61
C GLU A 46 -16.34 0.39 -13.28
N LEU A 47 -17.31 0.52 -12.37
CA LEU A 47 -17.30 -0.22 -11.11
C LEU A 47 -17.42 -1.74 -11.32
N GLN A 48 -18.13 -2.17 -12.36
CA GLN A 48 -18.29 -3.58 -12.72
C GLN A 48 -17.04 -4.16 -13.39
N GLU A 49 -16.19 -3.31 -13.97
CA GLU A 49 -14.98 -3.67 -14.71
C GLU A 49 -13.70 -3.71 -13.86
N VAL A 50 -13.79 -3.46 -12.56
CA VAL A 50 -12.65 -3.49 -11.63
C VAL A 50 -11.86 -4.81 -11.72
N ASP A 51 -10.54 -4.71 -11.94
CA ASP A 51 -9.66 -5.87 -11.93
C ASP A 51 -9.31 -6.29 -10.49
N TRP A 52 -10.00 -7.33 -10.04
CA TRP A 52 -9.80 -7.91 -8.72
C TRP A 52 -8.42 -8.56 -8.54
N SER A 53 -7.69 -8.88 -9.61
CA SER A 53 -6.31 -9.39 -9.54
C SER A 53 -5.34 -8.31 -9.08
N GLU A 54 -5.48 -7.07 -9.57
CA GLU A 54 -4.64 -5.96 -9.16
C GLU A 54 -4.83 -5.63 -7.67
N ILE A 55 -6.07 -5.68 -7.17
CA ILE A 55 -6.35 -5.48 -5.74
C ILE A 55 -5.61 -6.51 -4.88
N ARG A 56 -5.54 -7.78 -5.32
CA ARG A 56 -4.81 -8.83 -4.60
C ARG A 56 -3.31 -8.59 -4.61
N GLU A 57 -2.79 -8.15 -5.74
CA GLU A 57 -1.37 -7.88 -5.92
C GLU A 57 -0.89 -6.72 -5.04
N ILE A 58 -1.69 -5.66 -4.90
CA ILE A 58 -1.38 -4.48 -4.07
C ILE A 58 -1.10 -4.85 -2.61
N PHE A 59 -1.82 -5.83 -2.07
CA PHE A 59 -1.66 -6.26 -0.67
C PHE A 59 -0.78 -7.51 -0.52
N ARG A 60 -0.13 -8.00 -1.59
CA ARG A 60 0.59 -9.28 -1.57
C ARG A 60 1.76 -9.30 -0.59
N GLU A 61 2.47 -8.17 -0.49
CA GLU A 61 3.67 -8.05 0.36
C GLU A 61 3.34 -7.68 1.81
N ASN A 62 2.07 -7.48 2.13
CA ASN A 62 1.63 -7.18 3.49
C ASN A 62 1.70 -8.41 4.40
N GLN A 63 1.92 -8.18 5.70
CA GLN A 63 1.82 -9.23 6.70
C GLN A 63 0.35 -9.65 6.89
N PRO A 64 0.06 -10.94 7.19
CA PRO A 64 -1.31 -11.46 7.28
C PRO A 64 -2.21 -10.74 8.28
N ASP A 65 -1.65 -10.25 9.39
CA ASP A 65 -2.35 -9.59 10.48
C ASP A 65 -2.43 -8.06 10.34
N GLU A 66 -1.79 -7.48 9.33
CA GLU A 66 -1.87 -6.05 9.05
C GLU A 66 -3.29 -5.64 8.67
N ILE A 67 -3.71 -4.49 9.20
CA ILE A 67 -5.04 -3.95 8.94
C ILE A 67 -5.00 -3.14 7.66
N ILE A 68 -5.81 -3.57 6.69
CA ILE A 68 -5.98 -2.92 5.40
C ILE A 68 -7.38 -2.35 5.24
N THR A 69 -7.51 -1.40 4.32
CA THR A 69 -8.76 -0.73 3.98
C THR A 69 -8.95 -0.76 2.47
N ILE A 70 -10.11 -1.22 2.00
CA ILE A 70 -10.50 -1.18 0.58
C ILE A 70 -11.76 -0.34 0.47
N GLY A 71 -11.64 0.81 -0.19
CA GLY A 71 -12.72 1.77 -0.41
C GLY A 71 -13.10 1.88 -1.88
N PHE A 72 -14.39 2.11 -2.14
CA PHE A 72 -14.93 2.38 -3.46
C PHE A 72 -15.85 3.58 -3.41
N SER A 73 -15.77 4.45 -4.42
CA SER A 73 -16.68 5.59 -4.57
C SER A 73 -17.14 5.75 -6.01
N LEU A 74 -18.45 5.91 -6.21
CA LEU A 74 -19.05 6.29 -7.48
C LEU A 74 -19.42 7.78 -7.46
N LYS A 75 -18.87 8.56 -8.40
CA LYS A 75 -19.15 10.01 -8.47
C LYS A 75 -20.46 10.35 -9.17
N GLU A 76 -20.84 9.59 -10.20
CA GLU A 76 -22.01 9.93 -11.01
C GLU A 76 -23.33 9.66 -10.29
N GLN A 77 -24.25 10.62 -10.40
CA GLN A 77 -25.66 10.42 -10.11
C GLN A 77 -26.34 9.90 -11.38
N THR A 78 -26.51 8.59 -11.49
CA THR A 78 -27.20 8.02 -12.65
C THR A 78 -28.70 8.09 -12.43
N GLN A 79 -29.42 8.87 -13.24
CA GLN A 79 -30.87 8.82 -13.35
C GLN A 79 -31.27 7.93 -14.54
N ARG A 80 -31.86 6.76 -14.26
CA ARG A 80 -32.72 6.05 -15.21
C ARG A 80 -34.18 6.39 -14.93
N LYS A 81 -35.08 6.12 -15.89
CA LYS A 81 -36.51 6.50 -15.83
C LYS A 81 -37.20 6.14 -14.51
N ASP A 82 -36.79 5.04 -13.89
CA ASP A 82 -37.43 4.48 -12.70
C ASP A 82 -36.48 4.38 -11.48
N TYR A 83 -35.21 4.79 -11.61
CA TYR A 83 -34.20 4.66 -10.56
C TYR A 83 -33.19 5.80 -10.57
N ARG A 84 -32.92 6.38 -9.40
CA ARG A 84 -31.85 7.34 -9.17
C ARG A 84 -30.80 6.71 -8.26
N MET A 85 -29.62 6.42 -8.81
CA MET A 85 -28.44 6.11 -8.00
C MET A 85 -27.83 7.44 -7.58
N ASP A 86 -27.84 7.76 -6.29
CA ASP A 86 -27.03 8.85 -5.76
C ASP A 86 -25.56 8.40 -5.66
N SER A 87 -24.64 9.36 -5.66
CA SER A 87 -23.22 9.10 -5.39
C SER A 87 -23.09 8.31 -4.09
N PHE A 88 -22.31 7.22 -4.12
CA PHE A 88 -22.11 6.40 -2.94
C PHE A 88 -20.63 6.10 -2.73
N GLU A 89 -20.31 5.90 -1.46
CA GLU A 89 -18.99 5.48 -1.01
C GLU A 89 -19.18 4.35 0.01
N PHE A 90 -18.37 3.31 -0.12
CA PHE A 90 -18.32 2.25 0.89
C PHE A 90 -16.90 1.76 1.08
N THR A 91 -16.62 1.35 2.32
CA THR A 91 -15.28 0.96 2.74
C THR A 91 -15.34 -0.30 3.58
N LEU A 92 -14.44 -1.23 3.30
CA LEU A 92 -14.22 -2.42 4.10
C LEU A 92 -12.87 -2.31 4.79
N LYS A 93 -12.83 -2.66 6.08
CA LYS A 93 -11.62 -2.73 6.89
C LYS A 93 -11.50 -4.13 7.48
N GLY A 94 -10.31 -4.69 7.40
CA GLY A 94 -10.03 -6.05 7.84
C GLY A 94 -8.53 -6.31 7.82
N LYS A 95 -8.13 -7.54 8.13
CA LYS A 95 -6.74 -7.97 8.00
C LYS A 95 -6.38 -8.32 6.56
N THR A 96 -5.10 -8.30 6.22
CA THR A 96 -4.59 -8.76 4.91
C THR A 96 -5.04 -10.18 4.58
N GLU A 97 -5.05 -11.10 5.56
CA GLU A 97 -5.54 -12.48 5.36
C GLU A 97 -7.01 -12.55 4.93
N GLU A 98 -7.78 -11.48 5.14
CA GLU A 98 -9.20 -11.39 4.83
C GLU A 98 -9.48 -10.76 3.45
N VAL A 99 -8.46 -10.37 2.67
CA VAL A 99 -8.59 -9.71 1.35
C VAL A 99 -9.60 -10.41 0.44
N GLU A 100 -9.52 -11.73 0.29
CA GLU A 100 -10.46 -12.49 -0.56
C GLU A 100 -11.91 -12.37 -0.08
N SER A 101 -12.12 -12.38 1.24
CA SER A 101 -13.45 -12.20 1.82
C SER A 101 -13.97 -10.77 1.61
N MET A 102 -13.09 -9.77 1.69
CA MET A 102 -13.41 -8.37 1.43
C MET A 102 -13.76 -8.15 -0.05
N ILE A 103 -13.01 -8.74 -0.97
CA ILE A 103 -13.29 -8.73 -2.42
C ILE A 103 -14.66 -9.39 -2.68
N SER A 104 -14.93 -10.56 -2.09
CA SER A 104 -16.21 -11.26 -2.26
C SER A 104 -17.39 -10.43 -1.75
N LYS A 105 -17.27 -9.79 -0.58
CA LYS A 105 -18.28 -8.87 -0.03
C LYS A 105 -18.50 -7.67 -0.95
N THR A 106 -17.43 -7.08 -1.46
CA THR A 106 -17.47 -5.94 -2.40
C THR A 106 -18.23 -6.32 -3.67
N LYS A 107 -17.90 -7.45 -4.29
CA LYS A 107 -18.60 -7.96 -5.48
C LYS A 107 -20.10 -8.14 -5.24
N ARG A 108 -20.48 -8.65 -4.06
CA ARG A 108 -21.90 -8.80 -3.68
C ARG A 108 -22.60 -7.46 -3.53
N ILE A 109 -21.94 -6.46 -2.93
CA ILE A 109 -22.47 -5.09 -2.82
C ILE A 109 -22.71 -4.53 -4.22
N ILE A 110 -21.71 -4.56 -5.10
CA ILE A 110 -21.82 -4.07 -6.48
C ILE A 110 -22.94 -4.80 -7.23
N ALA A 111 -23.03 -6.13 -7.12
CA ALA A 111 -24.10 -6.90 -7.76
C ALA A 111 -25.49 -6.55 -7.22
N SER A 112 -25.63 -6.28 -5.91
CA SER A 112 -26.91 -5.85 -5.32
C SER A 112 -27.34 -4.47 -5.81
N LEU A 113 -26.38 -3.59 -6.12
CA LEU A 113 -26.66 -2.29 -6.72
C LEU A 113 -27.11 -2.42 -8.19
N ALA A 114 -26.63 -3.44 -8.91
CA ALA A 114 -27.09 -3.75 -10.27
C ALA A 114 -28.51 -4.33 -10.32
N GLY A 115 -28.98 -4.96 -9.23
CA GLY A 115 -30.17 -5.82 -9.19
C GLY A 115 -31.43 -5.22 -8.57
N ASN A 116 -31.53 -3.89 -8.40
CA ASN A 116 -32.81 -3.22 -8.14
C ASN A 116 -33.49 -2.81 -9.46
N GLU A 117 -33.62 -3.77 -10.37
CA GLU A 117 -34.49 -3.69 -11.57
C GLU A 117 -35.92 -4.14 -11.24
#